data_AF-F9HF24-F1
#
_entry.id   AF-F9HF24-F1
#
_cell.length_a   1.000
_cell.length_b   1.000
_cell.length_c   1.000
_cell.angle_alpha   90.00
_cell.angle_beta   90.00
_cell.angle_gamma   90.00
#
_symmetry.space_group_name_H-M   'P 1'
#
loop_
_entity.id
_entity.type
_entity.pdbx_description
1 polymer ?
#
loop_
_entity_poly.entity_id
_entity_poly.type
_entity_poly.pdbx_seq_one_letter_code
_entity_poly.pdbx_strand_id
1 'polypeptide(L)'
;MNDSKDFSIRPDDFVTVTFMNDIYEVQYLQKSNRVNNILKIDSDRYVIKSTGEIKYYEHAETRNQNENSIKQTMKKIRYLINANFSGHKNELWATLTFRDTKTFSKEFRSCYKIGFDSEKYC
;
A
#
# COMPACT_ATOMS: atom_id res chain seq x y z
N MET A 1 4.73 25.45 20.62
CA MET A 1 4.26 24.21 19.98
C MET A 1 2.80 24.05 20.38
N ASN A 2 1.87 24.43 19.51
CA ASN A 2 0.43 24.22 19.70
C ASN A 2 -0.08 23.52 18.44
N ASP A 3 0.10 22.19 18.41
CA ASP A 3 -0.32 21.32 17.31
C ASP A 3 -1.62 20.57 17.65
N SER A 4 -2.57 21.24 18.31
CA SER A 4 -3.95 20.76 18.37
C SER A 4 -4.68 21.18 17.10
N LYS A 5 -4.35 20.54 15.96
CA LYS A 5 -5.31 20.48 14.84
C LYS A 5 -6.45 19.55 15.28
N ASP A 6 -7.41 20.14 15.96
CA ASP A 6 -8.61 19.47 16.42
C ASP A 6 -9.45 19.05 15.21
N PHE A 7 -9.49 17.76 14.92
CA PHE A 7 -10.35 17.21 13.88
C PHE A 7 -11.66 16.78 14.56
N SER A 8 -12.77 17.36 14.11
CA SER A 8 -14.10 17.01 14.63
C SER A 8 -14.76 16.02 13.67
N ILE A 9 -14.99 14.79 14.15
CA ILE A 9 -15.77 13.77 13.46
C ILE A 9 -17.20 13.90 13.95
N ARG A 10 -18.13 14.24 13.06
CA ARG A 10 -19.55 14.31 13.40
C ARG A 10 -20.17 12.90 13.44
N PRO A 11 -21.26 12.68 14.20
CA PRO A 11 -21.92 11.37 14.23
C PRO A 11 -22.41 10.87 12.85
N ASP A 12 -22.71 11.80 11.93
CA ASP A 12 -23.15 11.55 10.56
C ASP A 12 -22.02 11.45 9.53
N ASP A 13 -20.75 11.64 9.95
CA ASP A 13 -19.62 11.57 9.05
C ASP A 13 -19.31 10.13 8.60
N PHE A 14 -19.02 9.98 7.31
CA PHE A 14 -18.58 8.71 6.76
C PHE A 14 -17.14 8.40 7.17
N VAL A 15 -16.95 7.24 7.80
CA VAL A 15 -15.65 6.69 8.16
C VAL A 15 -15.46 5.31 7.53
N THR A 16 -14.20 4.96 7.29
CA THR A 16 -13.83 3.59 6.90
C THR A 16 -13.34 2.85 8.12
N VAL A 17 -13.98 1.72 8.44
CA VAL A 17 -13.54 0.84 9.53
C VAL A 17 -12.91 -0.41 8.94
N THR A 18 -11.70 -0.74 9.37
CA THR A 18 -10.98 -1.97 8.96
C THR A 18 -10.76 -2.84 10.19
N PHE A 19 -11.29 -4.07 10.15
CA PHE A 19 -11.09 -5.07 11.20
C PHE A 19 -9.90 -5.97 10.84
N MET A 20 -8.98 -6.17 11.78
CA MET A 20 -7.76 -6.96 11.65
C MET A 20 -7.53 -7.79 12.92
N ASN A 21 -8.33 -8.85 13.09
CA ASN A 21 -8.40 -9.66 14.32
C ASN A 21 -8.58 -8.76 15.56
N ASP A 22 -7.56 -8.70 16.42
CA ASP A 22 -7.60 -7.97 17.70
C ASP A 22 -7.48 -6.45 17.53
N ILE A 23 -7.13 -5.97 16.34
CA ILE A 23 -6.94 -4.55 16.05
C ILE A 23 -8.01 -4.11 15.06
N TYR A 24 -8.70 -3.01 15.37
CA TYR A 24 -9.53 -2.31 14.39
C TYR A 24 -8.99 -0.90 14.16
N GLU A 25 -9.07 -0.45 12.91
CA GLU A 25 -8.66 0.89 12.50
C GLU A 25 -9.87 1.67 12.01
N VAL A 26 -10.07 2.87 12.53
CA VAL A 26 -11.09 3.82 12.07
C VAL A 26 -10.40 4.95 11.32
N GLN A 27 -10.78 5.19 10.07
CA GLN A 27 -10.22 6.23 9.22
C GLN A 27 -11.29 7.26 8.84
N TYR A 28 -11.01 8.51 9.17
CA TYR A 28 -11.79 9.66 8.73
C TYR A 28 -10.98 10.50 7.74
N LEU A 29 -11.62 10.91 6.65
CA LEU A 29 -11.03 11.80 5.64
C LEU A 29 -11.84 13.10 5.59
N GLN A 30 -11.36 14.14 6.28
CA GLN A 30 -11.99 15.47 6.30
C GLN A 30 -12.18 16.05 4.89
N LYS A 31 -11.23 15.77 3.98
CA LYS A 31 -11.27 16.18 2.57
C LYS A 31 -11.20 14.94 1.68
N SER A 32 -12.35 14.32 1.42
CA SER A 32 -12.45 13.20 0.48
C SER A 32 -12.84 13.72 -0.90
N ASN A 33 -12.03 13.46 -1.94
CA ASN A 33 -12.48 13.70 -3.30
C ASN A 33 -13.45 12.60 -3.74
N ARG A 34 -14.74 12.91 -3.85
CA ARG A 34 -15.80 11.94 -4.23
C ARG A 34 -16.11 11.95 -5.73
N VAL A 35 -15.57 12.91 -6.48
CA VAL A 35 -15.85 13.07 -7.90
C VAL A 35 -14.54 13.03 -8.66
N ASN A 36 -14.49 12.21 -9.71
CA ASN A 36 -13.32 12.18 -10.56
C ASN A 36 -13.33 13.38 -11.52
N ASN A 37 -12.55 14.40 -11.17
CA ASN A 37 -12.39 15.65 -11.93
C ASN A 37 -11.41 15.53 -13.11
N ILE A 38 -10.69 14.41 -13.24
CA ILE A 38 -9.74 14.19 -14.33
C ILE A 38 -10.20 13.02 -15.22
N LEU A 39 -9.95 13.13 -16.52
CA LEU A 39 -10.15 12.06 -17.48
C LEU A 39 -8.79 11.71 -18.11
N LYS A 40 -8.37 10.45 -17.97
CA LYS A 40 -7.13 9.96 -18.59
C LYS A 40 -7.33 9.86 -20.10
N ILE A 41 -6.41 10.43 -20.89
CA ILE A 41 -6.39 10.25 -22.34
C ILE A 41 -5.43 9.10 -22.69
N ASP A 42 -4.18 9.19 -22.25
CA ASP A 42 -3.12 8.23 -22.55
C ASP A 42 -2.13 8.08 -21.38
N SER A 43 -0.97 7.48 -21.62
CA SER A 43 0.09 7.32 -20.61
C SER A 43 0.60 8.63 -20.04
N ASP A 44 0.57 9.71 -20.83
CA ASP A 44 1.31 10.93 -20.56
C ASP A 44 0.40 12.13 -20.33
N ARG A 45 -0.90 12.03 -20.67
CA ARG A 45 -1.84 13.15 -20.67
C ARG A 45 -3.18 12.84 -20.02
N TYR A 46 -3.78 13.87 -19.43
CA TYR A 46 -5.13 13.88 -18.89
C TYR A 46 -5.83 15.21 -19.13
N VAL A 47 -7.17 15.19 -19.09
CA VAL A 47 -8.02 16.39 -19.19
C VAL A 47 -8.64 16.70 -17.84
N ILE A 48 -8.63 17.97 -17.45
CA ILE A 48 -9.43 18.48 -16.34
C ILE A 48 -10.86 18.67 -16.84
N LYS A 49 -11.82 17.95 -16.27
CA LYS A 49 -13.23 17.99 -16.72
C LYS A 49 -13.89 19.36 -16.54
N SER A 50 -13.49 20.12 -15.53
CA SER A 50 -14.08 21.42 -15.24
C SER A 50 -13.64 22.53 -16.21
N THR A 51 -12.40 22.48 -16.70
CA THR A 51 -11.84 23.52 -17.58
C THR A 51 -11.66 23.06 -19.03
N GLY A 52 -11.62 21.75 -19.28
CA GLY A 52 -11.28 21.18 -20.58
C GLY A 52 -9.78 21.21 -20.90
N GLU A 53 -8.93 21.70 -19.99
CA GLU A 53 -7.49 21.80 -20.21
C GLU A 53 -6.81 20.43 -20.20
N ILE A 54 -5.90 20.22 -21.17
CA ILE A 54 -5.02 19.05 -21.24
C ILE A 54 -3.74 19.33 -20.44
N LYS A 55 -3.39 18.42 -19.54
CA LYS A 55 -2.15 18.46 -18.75
C LYS A 55 -1.39 17.15 -18.90
N TYR A 56 -0.09 17.20 -18.59
CA TYR A 56 0.81 16.06 -18.64
C TYR A 56 0.99 15.44 -17.25
N TYR A 57 1.17 14.12 -17.19
CA TYR A 57 1.55 13.42 -15.97
C TYR A 57 3.02 13.67 -15.64
N GLU A 58 3.31 13.89 -14.36
CA GLU A 58 4.67 13.85 -13.83
C GLU A 58 5.02 12.40 -13.52
N HIS A 59 5.84 11.79 -14.38
CA HIS A 59 6.30 10.42 -14.18
C HIS A 59 7.46 10.39 -13.20
N ALA A 60 7.32 9.54 -12.18
CA ALA A 60 8.43 9.19 -11.30
C ALA A 60 9.33 8.16 -12.01
N GLU A 61 10.63 8.43 -12.11
CA GLU A 61 11.60 7.50 -12.69
C GLU A 61 11.92 6.34 -11.75
N THR A 62 11.94 6.59 -10.43
CA THR A 62 12.26 5.58 -9.42
C THR A 62 11.12 5.45 -8.42
N ARG A 63 10.82 4.21 -8.01
CA ARG A 63 9.77 3.92 -7.00
C ARG A 63 9.92 4.73 -5.71
N ASN A 64 11.16 5.01 -5.30
CA ASN A 64 11.47 5.81 -4.11
C ASN A 64 10.96 7.25 -4.20
N GLN A 65 10.72 7.78 -5.40
CA GLN A 65 10.13 9.10 -5.60
C GLN A 65 8.62 9.13 -5.34
N ASN A 66 7.97 7.95 -5.22
CA ASN A 66 6.55 7.86 -4.92
C ASN A 66 6.30 7.36 -3.49
N GLU A 67 6.56 8.24 -2.53
CA GLU A 67 6.41 7.96 -1.09
C GLU A 67 4.99 7.48 -0.73
N ASN A 68 3.96 8.04 -1.36
CA ASN A 68 2.58 7.65 -1.14
C ASN A 68 2.33 6.18 -1.52
N SER A 69 2.86 5.73 -2.66
CA SER A 69 2.75 4.33 -3.08
C SER A 69 3.44 3.37 -2.12
N ILE A 70 4.58 3.79 -1.54
CA ILE A 70 5.32 3.01 -0.55
C ILE A 70 4.51 2.92 0.74
N LYS A 71 3.99 4.04 1.24
CA LYS A 71 3.11 4.08 2.43
C LYS A 71 1.88 3.18 2.25
N GLN A 72 1.23 3.23 1.08
CA GLN A 72 0.10 2.35 0.75
C GLN A 72 0.50 0.87 0.74
N THR A 73 1.64 0.54 0.14
CA THR A 73 2.15 -0.84 0.12
C THR A 73 2.39 -1.35 1.54
N MET A 74 3.11 -0.57 2.36
CA MET A 74 3.42 -0.95 3.74
C MET A 74 2.16 -1.08 4.61
N LYS A 75 1.18 -0.18 4.42
CA LYS A 75 -0.13 -0.26 5.07
C LYS A 75 -0.85 -1.56 4.71
N LYS A 76 -0.87 -1.92 3.43
CA LYS A 76 -1.49 -3.18 2.97
C LYS A 76 -0.81 -4.41 3.57
N ILE A 77 0.53 -4.42 3.64
CA ILE A 77 1.28 -5.51 4.26
C ILE A 77 0.90 -5.64 5.75
N ARG A 78 0.85 -4.52 6.49
CA ARG A 78 0.41 -4.49 7.89
C ARG A 78 -0.99 -5.10 8.06
N TYR A 79 -1.92 -4.75 7.18
CA TYR A 79 -3.29 -5.27 7.24
C TYR A 79 -3.33 -6.77 7.01
N LEU A 80 -2.59 -7.26 6.02
CA LEU A 80 -2.49 -8.70 5.75
C LEU A 80 -1.88 -9.45 6.93
N ILE A 81 -0.81 -8.90 7.54
CA ILE A 81 -0.20 -9.53 8.72
C ILE A 81 -1.23 -9.60 9.86
N ASN A 82 -1.80 -8.46 10.25
CA ASN A 82 -2.72 -8.41 11.40
C ASN A 82 -4.01 -9.22 11.17
N ALA A 83 -4.46 -9.38 9.93
CA ALA A 83 -5.65 -10.17 9.63
C ALA A 83 -5.38 -11.69 9.62
N ASN A 84 -4.14 -12.13 9.38
CA ASN A 84 -3.81 -13.56 9.25
C ASN A 84 -3.00 -14.12 10.42
N PHE A 85 -2.37 -13.27 11.21
CA PHE A 85 -1.47 -13.65 12.31
C PHE A 85 -1.96 -13.00 13.61
N SER A 86 -2.11 -13.82 14.65
CA SER A 86 -2.55 -13.41 16.00
C SER A 86 -1.58 -13.88 17.08
N GLY A 87 -0.38 -14.34 16.70
CA GLY A 87 0.69 -14.74 17.61
C GLY A 87 0.55 -16.17 18.13
N HIS A 88 -0.17 -17.04 17.43
CA HIS A 88 -0.27 -18.45 17.80
C HIS A 88 1.07 -19.19 17.59
N LYS A 89 1.26 -20.31 18.30
CA LYS A 89 2.50 -21.11 18.27
C LYS A 89 2.85 -21.70 16.89
N ASN A 90 1.89 -21.72 15.97
CA ASN A 90 2.03 -22.25 14.61
C ASN A 90 2.35 -21.15 13.57
N GLU A 91 2.67 -19.94 13.99
CA GLU A 91 3.02 -18.82 13.11
C GLU A 91 4.55 -18.65 13.01
N LEU A 92 5.07 -18.53 11.77
CA LEU A 92 6.50 -18.34 11.51
C LEU A 92 6.74 -17.03 10.74
N TRP A 93 7.57 -16.16 11.30
CA TRP A 93 8.11 -14.99 10.61
C TRP A 93 9.54 -15.29 10.13
N ALA A 94 9.81 -15.09 8.84
CA ALA A 94 11.15 -15.27 8.26
C ALA A 94 11.55 -14.04 7.44
N THR A 95 12.77 -13.55 7.68
CA THR A 95 13.37 -12.47 6.88
C THR A 95 14.36 -13.09 5.89
N LEU A 96 14.11 -12.92 4.59
CA LEU A 96 14.98 -13.41 3.53
C LEU A 96 15.81 -12.25 2.96
N THR A 97 17.13 -12.33 3.14
CA THR A 97 18.08 -11.35 2.59
C THR A 97 18.88 -12.02 1.49
N PHE A 98 18.75 -11.52 0.27
CA PHE A 98 19.45 -12.07 -0.89
C PHE A 98 20.73 -11.28 -1.18
N ARG A 99 21.80 -12.00 -1.55
CA ARG A 99 23.10 -11.41 -1.90
C ARG A 99 23.09 -10.68 -3.24
N ASP A 100 22.33 -11.17 -4.22
CA ASP A 100 22.22 -10.57 -5.56
C ASP A 100 20.75 -10.32 -5.92
N THR A 101 20.45 -9.11 -6.38
CA THR A 101 19.10 -8.66 -6.72
C THR A 101 18.70 -8.99 -8.16
N LYS A 102 19.67 -9.26 -9.06
CA LYS A 102 19.38 -9.45 -10.50
C LYS A 102 18.85 -10.85 -10.83
N THR A 103 19.26 -11.87 -10.07
CA THR A 103 18.82 -13.27 -10.22
C THR A 103 17.39 -13.50 -9.71
N PHE A 104 16.85 -12.54 -8.94
CA PHE A 104 15.60 -12.64 -8.18
C PHE A 104 14.33 -12.83 -9.03
N SER A 105 14.25 -12.30 -10.25
CA SER A 105 12.99 -12.26 -11.01
C SER A 105 12.59 -13.60 -11.65
N LYS A 106 13.53 -14.52 -11.89
CA LYS A 106 13.26 -15.79 -12.59
C LYS A 106 13.17 -16.99 -11.66
N GLU A 107 14.03 -17.09 -10.63
CA GLU A 107 14.15 -18.30 -9.82
C GLU A 107 13.14 -18.38 -8.66
N PHE A 108 12.71 -17.23 -8.13
CA PHE A 108 11.80 -17.17 -6.97
C PHE A 108 10.44 -17.84 -7.22
N ARG A 109 9.90 -17.76 -8.44
CA ARG A 109 8.64 -18.43 -8.81
C ARG A 109 8.73 -19.96 -8.74
N SER A 110 9.94 -20.52 -8.84
CA SER A 110 10.18 -21.96 -8.74
C SER A 110 10.24 -22.41 -7.28
N CYS A 111 10.90 -21.64 -6.39
CA CYS A 111 11.14 -22.04 -5.00
C CYS A 111 9.86 -22.15 -4.15
N TYR A 112 8.84 -21.32 -4.37
CA TYR A 112 7.57 -21.44 -3.63
C TYR A 112 6.74 -22.68 -4.01
N LYS A 113 7.12 -23.37 -5.09
CA LYS A 113 6.47 -24.60 -5.53
C LYS A 113 7.07 -25.85 -4.85
N ILE A 114 8.22 -25.71 -4.21
CA ILE A 114 8.96 -26.78 -3.54
C ILE A 114 9.01 -26.40 -2.06
N GLY A 115 8.02 -26.86 -1.29
CA GLY A 115 7.98 -26.60 0.14
C GLY A 115 9.24 -27.12 0.84
N PHE A 116 9.71 -26.36 1.84
CA PHE A 116 10.46 -26.85 3.00
C PHE A 116 11.53 -27.95 2.74
N ASP A 117 12.45 -27.76 1.78
CA ASP A 117 13.70 -28.52 1.74
C ASP A 117 14.88 -27.59 2.04
N SER A 118 15.32 -27.65 3.30
CA SER A 118 16.32 -26.79 3.91
C SER A 118 17.76 -27.24 3.64
N GLU A 119 18.16 -27.47 2.39
CA GLU A 119 19.50 -28.04 2.15
C GLU A 119 20.33 -27.49 1.00
N LYS A 120 19.94 -26.42 0.28
CA LYS A 120 20.74 -26.04 -0.90
C LYS A 120 21.13 -24.61 -1.15
N TYR A 121 21.03 -23.71 -0.17
CA TYR A 121 21.49 -22.33 -0.37
C TYR A 121 22.14 -21.77 0.91
N CYS A 122 23.33 -22.27 1.24
CA CYS A 122 24.37 -21.55 1.99
C CYS A 122 25.59 -21.36 1.08
#